data_AF-A0A379TJW5-F1
#
_entry.id   AF-A0A379TJW5-F1
#
_cell.length_a   1.000
_cell.length_b   1.000
_cell.length_c   1.000
_cell.angle_alpha   90.00
_cell.angle_beta   90.00
_cell.angle_gamma   90.00
#
_symmetry.space_group_name_H-M   'P 1'
#
loop_
_entity.id
_entity.type
_entity.pdbx_description
1 polymer ?
#
loop_
_entity_poly.entity_id
_entity_poly.type
_entity_poly.pdbx_seq_one_letter_code
_entity_poly.pdbx_strand_id
1 'polypeptide(L)'
;MFDIGFSELLLVFVIGLIVLGPQRLPVAVKTVAGWIRALRSLATTVQNELTQELKLQEFQDSLKKVEKASLGKPDSRTESIYG
;
A
#
# COMPACT_ATOMS: atom_id res chain seq x y z
N MET A 1 3.75 -3.37 -26.30
CA MET A 1 3.05 -2.08 -26.12
C MET A 1 3.39 -1.40 -24.79
N PHE A 2 4.58 -1.64 -24.25
CA PHE A 2 5.23 -0.80 -23.24
C PHE A 2 6.69 -0.70 -23.67
N ASP A 3 6.95 0.10 -24.69
CA ASP A 3 8.31 0.44 -25.11
C ASP A 3 8.84 1.58 -24.24
N ILE A 4 8.77 1.40 -22.90
CA ILE A 4 9.41 2.29 -21.91
C ILE A 4 10.91 2.09 -22.02
N GLY A 5 11.46 2.72 -23.06
CA GLY A 5 12.87 2.89 -23.28
C GLY A 5 13.43 4.01 -22.41
N PHE A 6 14.75 4.10 -22.38
CA PHE A 6 15.47 5.16 -21.69
C PHE A 6 15.00 6.57 -22.11
N SER A 7 14.59 6.74 -23.37
CA SER A 7 14.04 7.98 -23.92
C SER A 7 12.74 8.42 -23.26
N GLU A 8 11.81 7.50 -23.01
CA GLU A 8 10.53 7.83 -22.37
C GLU A 8 10.72 8.23 -20.90
N LEU A 9 11.61 7.53 -20.18
CA LEU A 9 11.97 7.90 -18.81
C LEU A 9 12.57 9.32 -18.75
N LEU A 10 13.46 9.64 -19.70
CA LEU A 10 14.09 10.96 -19.79
C LEU A 10 13.04 12.05 -20.10
N LEU A 11 12.11 11.77 -21.02
CA LEU A 11 11.02 12.69 -21.35
C LEU A 11 10.13 12.96 -20.12
N VAL A 12 9.70 11.92 -19.41
CA VAL A 12 8.89 12.06 -18.19
C VAL A 12 9.66 12.83 -17.11
N PHE A 13 10.96 12.56 -16.96
CA PHE A 13 11.81 13.28 -16.02
C PHE A 13 11.88 14.78 -16.35
N VAL A 14 12.11 15.14 -17.62
CA VAL A 14 12.14 16.54 -18.07
C VAL A 14 10.80 17.22 -17.83
N ILE A 15 9.68 16.57 -18.18
CA ILE A 15 8.34 17.10 -17.93
C ILE A 15 8.13 17.31 -16.42
N GLY A 16 8.52 16.34 -15.60
CA GLY A 16 8.44 16.44 -14.13
C GLY A 16 9.25 17.62 -13.58
N LEU A 17 10.45 17.86 -14.12
CA LEU A 17 11.28 19.01 -13.75
C LEU A 17 10.67 20.33 -14.19
N ILE A 18 9.97 20.40 -15.33
CA ILE A 18 9.34 21.64 -15.79
C ILE A 18 8.08 21.94 -14.97
N VAL A 19 7.20 20.95 -14.79
CA VAL A 19 5.92 21.11 -14.09
C VAL A 19 6.15 21.39 -12.62
N LEU A 20 6.92 20.52 -11.97
CA LEU A 20 7.14 20.61 -10.53
C LEU A 20 8.33 21.50 -10.21
N GLY A 21 9.27 21.75 -11.11
CA GLY A 21 10.49 22.49 -10.82
C GLY A 21 11.60 21.60 -10.24
N PRO A 22 12.87 21.76 -10.67
CA PRO A 22 13.99 20.92 -10.21
C PRO A 22 14.25 21.02 -8.71
N GLN A 23 13.94 22.17 -8.11
CA GLN A 23 14.10 22.42 -6.68
C GLN A 23 13.03 21.71 -5.83
N ARG A 24 11.85 21.41 -6.41
CA ARG A 24 10.67 20.94 -5.66
C ARG A 24 10.46 19.43 -5.77
N LEU A 25 10.96 18.81 -6.85
CA LEU A 25 11.04 17.36 -7.01
C LEU A 25 11.68 16.62 -5.83
N PRO A 26 12.88 17.02 -5.34
CA PRO A 26 13.49 16.38 -4.17
C PRO A 26 12.67 16.61 -2.89
N VAL A 27 11.99 17.75 -2.76
CA VAL A 27 11.13 18.04 -1.61
C VAL A 27 9.91 17.12 -1.62
N ALA A 28 9.25 16.93 -2.76
CA ALA A 28 8.10 16.03 -2.90
C ALA A 28 8.47 14.58 -2.55
N VAL A 29 9.61 14.08 -3.06
CA VAL A 29 10.12 12.74 -2.71
C VAL A 29 10.38 12.63 -1.21
N LYS A 30 11.02 13.63 -0.59
CA LYS A 30 11.29 13.64 0.86
C LYS A 30 10.01 13.66 1.68
N THR A 31 8.98 14.40 1.26
CA THR A 31 7.69 14.43 1.94
C THR A 31 7.01 13.08 1.89
N VAL A 32 6.89 12.48 0.70
CA VAL A 32 6.27 11.16 0.53
C VAL A 32 7.05 10.08 1.25
N ALA A 33 8.38 10.05 1.10
CA ALA A 33 9.24 9.10 1.80
C ALA A 33 9.18 9.30 3.33
N GLY A 34 9.10 10.54 3.80
CA GLY A 34 8.93 10.87 5.21
C GLY A 34 7.61 10.34 5.76
N TRP A 35 6.51 10.48 5.01
CA TRP A 35 5.20 9.93 5.40
C TRP A 35 5.22 8.41 5.44
N ILE A 36 5.74 7.75 4.40
CA ILE A 36 5.88 6.29 4.37
C ILE A 36 6.72 5.81 5.56
N ARG A 37 7.83 6.49 5.85
CA ARG A 37 8.70 6.14 6.98
C ARG A 37 8.03 6.39 8.33
N ALA A 38 7.27 7.47 8.48
CA ALA A 38 6.50 7.74 9.68
C ALA A 38 5.44 6.65 9.91
N LEU A 39 4.63 6.32 8.89
CA LEU A 39 3.66 5.23 8.96
C LEU A 39 4.32 3.89 9.31
N ARG A 40 5.44 3.57 8.65
CA ARG A 40 6.17 2.34 8.93
C ARG A 40 6.73 2.34 10.35
N SER A 41 7.26 3.46 10.82
CA SER A 41 7.79 3.61 12.18
C SER A 41 6.69 3.39 13.21
N LEU A 42 5.52 4.01 13.02
CA LEU A 42 4.37 3.82 13.90
C LEU A 42 3.90 2.37 13.91
N ALA A 43 3.81 1.74 12.73
CA ALA A 43 3.46 0.33 12.63
C ALA A 43 4.48 -0.57 13.34
N THR A 44 5.79 -0.29 13.22
CA THR A 44 6.83 -1.05 13.93
C THR A 44 6.81 -0.80 15.43
N THR A 45 6.59 0.44 15.88
CA THR A 45 6.49 0.76 17.32
C THR A 45 5.30 0.05 17.95
N VAL A 46 4.13 0.13 17.32
CA VAL A 46 2.92 -0.56 17.78
C VAL A 46 3.12 -2.08 17.75
N GLN A 47 3.71 -2.64 16.70
CA GLN A 47 4.06 -4.07 16.67
C GLN A 47 5.02 -4.46 17.80
N ASN A 48 6.04 -3.65 18.07
CA ASN A 48 7.04 -3.92 19.10
C ASN A 48 6.42 -3.84 20.51
N GLU A 49 5.59 -2.83 20.79
CA GLU A 49 4.89 -2.69 22.06
C GLU A 49 3.83 -3.79 22.28
N LEU A 50 3.05 -4.13 21.24
CA LEU A 50 2.10 -5.25 21.29
C LEU A 50 2.80 -6.61 21.43
N THR A 51 3.97 -6.79 20.81
CA THR A 51 4.77 -8.02 20.95
C THR A 51 5.36 -8.15 22.35
N GLN A 52 5.67 -7.02 23.00
CA GLN A 52 6.32 -7.00 24.30
C GLN A 52 5.35 -7.17 25.48
N GLU A 53 4.06 -6.85 25.33
CA GLU A 53 3.07 -6.97 26.42
C GLU A 53 1.81 -7.80 26.09
N LEU A 54 1.20 -7.71 24.91
CA LEU A 54 -0.07 -8.39 24.61
C LEU A 54 -0.23 -8.75 23.13
N LYS A 55 -0.24 -10.06 22.86
CA LYS A 55 -1.17 -10.70 21.91
C LYS A 55 -0.81 -10.62 20.40
N LEU A 56 0.27 -11.30 20.03
CA LEU A 56 0.44 -11.84 18.66
C LEU A 56 -0.76 -12.70 18.18
N GLN A 57 -1.56 -13.21 19.10
CA GLN A 57 -2.75 -14.03 18.83
C GLN A 57 -3.95 -13.21 18.35
N GLU A 58 -4.21 -12.02 18.90
CA GLU A 58 -5.38 -11.21 18.54
C GLU A 58 -5.24 -10.48 17.20
N PHE A 59 -4.01 -10.07 16.86
CA PHE A 59 -3.74 -9.46 15.57
C PHE A 59 -3.87 -10.49 14.44
N GLN A 60 -3.38 -11.72 14.65
CA GLN A 60 -3.59 -12.84 13.73
C GLN A 60 -5.07 -13.22 13.61
N ASP A 61 -5.83 -13.22 14.71
CA ASP A 61 -7.26 -13.53 14.67
C ASP A 61 -8.06 -12.43 13.95
N SER A 62 -7.68 -11.16 14.11
CA SER A 62 -8.31 -10.04 13.41
C SER A 62 -8.01 -10.09 11.91
N LEU A 63 -6.77 -10.39 11.52
CA LEU A 63 -6.40 -10.60 10.11
C LEU A 63 -7.10 -11.82 9.52
N LYS A 64 -7.14 -12.96 10.21
CA LYS A 64 -7.90 -14.15 9.80
C LYS A 64 -9.40 -13.87 9.66
N LYS A 65 -9.96 -13.03 10.53
CA LYS A 65 -11.38 -12.66 10.48
C LYS A 65 -11.69 -11.77 9.27
N VAL A 66 -10.81 -10.82 8.96
CA VAL A 66 -10.91 -9.98 7.76
C VAL A 66 -10.70 -10.81 6.49
N GLU A 67 -9.73 -11.72 6.49
CA GLU A 67 -9.49 -12.66 5.39
C GLU A 67 -10.71 -13.57 5.15
N LYS A 68 -11.29 -14.15 6.22
CA LYS A 68 -12.53 -14.96 6.12
C LYS A 68 -13.75 -14.13 5.72
N ALA A 69 -13.86 -12.88 6.14
CA ALA A 69 -14.94 -11.98 5.73
C ALA A 69 -14.80 -11.52 4.27
N SER A 70 -13.55 -11.44 3.76
CA SER A 70 -13.25 -11.11 2.36
C SER A 70 -13.41 -12.32 1.43
N LEU A 71 -13.05 -13.52 1.89
CA LEU A 71 -13.24 -14.80 1.19
C LEU A 71 -14.68 -15.35 1.30
N GLY A 72 -15.48 -14.82 2.22
CA GLY A 72 -16.85 -15.25 2.52
C GLY A 72 -17.94 -14.55 1.70
N LYS A 73 -17.62 -13.91 0.57
CA LYS A 73 -18.62 -13.52 -0.43
C LYS A 73 -18.70 -14.61 -1.52
N PRO A 74 -19.50 -15.67 -1.34
CA PRO A 74 -19.95 -16.45 -2.48
C PRO A 74 -20.93 -15.57 -3.26
N ASP A 75 -20.69 -15.45 -4.56
CA ASP A 75 -21.64 -14.93 -5.52
C ASP A 75 -22.92 -15.79 -5.47
N SER A 76 -23.96 -15.29 -4.83
CA SER A 76 -25.22 -15.98 -4.56
C SER A 76 -26.16 -16.03 -5.79
N ARG A 77 -25.61 -16.21 -7.00
CA ARG A 77 -26.38 -16.14 -8.26
C ARG A 77 -26.56 -17.48 -9.00
N THR A 78 -26.03 -18.59 -8.49
CA THR A 78 -26.03 -19.88 -9.23
C THR A 78 -26.96 -20.98 -8.67
N GLU A 79 -27.68 -20.75 -7.57
CA GLU A 79 -28.55 -21.78 -6.96
C GLU A 79 -30.03 -21.79 -7.41
N SER A 80 -30.46 -20.96 -8.39
CA SER A 80 -31.87 -20.94 -8.82
C SER A 80 -32.20 -21.75 -10.09
N ILE A 81 -31.27 -22.57 -10.60
CA ILE A 81 -31.45 -23.30 -11.87
C ILE A 81 -31.44 -24.83 -11.63
N TYR A 82 -31.86 -25.34 -10.48
CA TYR A 82 -32.15 -26.78 -10.28
C TYR A 82 -33.18 -26.99 -9.16
N GLY A 83 -34.23 -26.19 -9.17
CA GLY A 83 -35.41 -26.34 -8.29
C GLY A 83 -36.67 -26.44 -9.13
#